data_AF-A0AAW0Z1Z0-F1
#
_entry.id   AF-A0AAW0Z1Z0-F1
#
_cell.length_a   1.000
_cell.length_b   1.000
_cell.length_c   1.000
_cell.angle_alpha   90.00
_cell.angle_beta   90.00
_cell.angle_gamma   90.00
#
_symmetry.space_group_name_H-M   'P 1'
#
loop_
_entity.id
_entity.type
_entity.pdbx_description
1 polymer ?
#
loop_
_entity_poly.entity_id
_entity_poly.type
_entity_poly.pdbx_seq_one_letter_code
_entity_poly.pdbx_strand_id
1 'polypeptide(L)'
;MVAAQWVLSDFSADNGATEVWPGSHLFADADEHVWDPEMQMWIKDELVKGRAQTRPPLQVECKAGGVYLRDMRLWHAGMPNKSDEDRIMLACGYTARWYNCVGRVTLPKGVEHLYESTPEVEVMADFVPLEDFLAVRHKIDRLYNRTGLDVPGGLAAESKSGSDPNGQHPSSDSNGLVQKM
;
A
#
# COMPACT_ATOMS: atom_id res chain seq x y z
N MET A 1 -13.94 4.02 6.81
CA MET A 1 -12.55 3.60 7.06
C MET A 1 -11.63 4.68 6.51
N VAL A 2 -10.54 5.00 7.20
CA VAL A 2 -9.57 6.02 6.80
C VAL A 2 -8.20 5.37 6.71
N ALA A 3 -7.45 5.65 5.64
CA ALA A 3 -6.02 5.34 5.57
C ALA A 3 -5.20 6.57 5.95
N ALA A 4 -4.34 6.43 6.96
CA ALA A 4 -3.26 7.37 7.22
C ALA A 4 -2.01 6.89 6.47
N GLN A 5 -1.47 7.75 5.62
CA GLN A 5 -0.26 7.49 4.85
C GLN A 5 0.85 8.35 5.44
N TRP A 6 1.73 7.69 6.18
CA TRP A 6 2.91 8.28 6.80
C TRP A 6 4.04 8.30 5.78
N VAL A 7 4.55 9.49 5.53
CA VAL A 7 5.52 9.78 4.47
C VAL A 7 6.92 9.67 5.05
N LEU A 8 7.66 8.63 4.67
CA LEU A 8 8.99 8.32 5.21
C LEU A 8 10.14 8.80 4.29
N SER A 9 9.80 9.23 3.08
CA SER A 9 10.66 9.95 2.13
C SER A 9 9.84 11.06 1.48
N ASP A 10 10.46 12.12 0.96
CA ASP A 10 9.71 13.16 0.23
C ASP A 10 8.90 12.56 -0.93
N PHE A 11 7.67 13.02 -1.12
CA PHE A 11 6.78 12.65 -2.23
C PHE A 11 6.63 13.84 -3.17
N SER A 12 6.81 13.56 -4.45
CA SER A 12 6.62 14.48 -5.57
C SER A 12 6.08 13.74 -6.79
N ALA A 13 5.60 14.47 -7.79
CA ALA A 13 5.19 13.88 -9.05
C ALA A 13 6.31 13.03 -9.70
N ASP A 14 7.57 13.43 -9.53
CA ASP A 14 8.74 12.81 -10.16
C ASP A 14 9.11 11.45 -9.56
N ASN A 15 8.79 11.22 -8.27
CA ASN A 15 9.16 10.00 -7.56
C ASN A 15 7.97 9.09 -7.22
N GLY A 16 6.87 9.23 -7.96
CA GLY A 16 5.72 8.33 -7.84
C GLY A 16 4.82 8.65 -6.65
N ALA A 17 4.66 9.93 -6.30
CA ALA A 17 3.62 10.35 -5.37
C ALA A 17 2.26 9.77 -5.77
N THR A 18 1.47 9.34 -4.78
CA THR A 18 0.16 8.74 -5.00
C THR A 18 -0.76 9.74 -5.70
N GLU A 19 -1.32 9.33 -6.84
CA GLU A 19 -2.41 10.04 -7.50
C GLU A 19 -3.70 9.81 -6.73
N VAL A 20 -4.47 10.87 -6.51
CA VAL A 20 -5.78 10.82 -5.85
C VAL A 20 -6.82 11.57 -6.68
N TRP A 21 -8.08 11.15 -6.53
CA TRP A 21 -9.22 11.74 -7.26
C TRP A 21 -10.18 12.44 -6.29
N PRO A 22 -10.02 13.75 -6.02
CA PRO A 22 -10.75 14.42 -4.94
C PRO A 22 -12.28 14.30 -5.06
N GLY A 23 -12.91 13.81 -4.00
CA GLY A 23 -14.36 13.63 -3.90
C GLY A 23 -14.89 12.31 -4.49
N SER A 24 -14.05 11.40 -4.97
CA SER A 24 -14.53 10.11 -5.51
C SER A 24 -15.08 9.19 -4.43
N HIS A 25 -14.64 9.33 -3.19
CA HIS A 25 -15.17 8.58 -2.04
C HIS A 25 -16.68 8.78 -1.75
N LEU A 26 -17.32 9.78 -2.40
CA LEU A 26 -18.77 10.00 -2.33
C LEU A 26 -19.56 9.16 -3.36
N PHE A 27 -18.88 8.55 -4.33
CA PHE A 27 -19.41 7.78 -5.44
C PHE A 27 -18.57 6.51 -5.54
N ALA A 28 -18.92 5.50 -4.74
CA ALA A 28 -18.13 4.28 -4.58
C ALA A 28 -19.06 3.06 -4.64
N ASP A 29 -19.89 3.05 -5.66
CA ASP A 29 -20.86 1.98 -5.88
C ASP A 29 -20.14 0.75 -6.45
N ALA A 30 -20.61 -0.44 -6.07
CA ALA A 30 -19.96 -1.69 -6.46
C ALA A 30 -19.98 -1.91 -7.98
N ASP A 31 -20.95 -1.33 -8.68
CA ASP A 31 -21.11 -1.42 -10.13
C ASP A 31 -20.14 -0.51 -10.91
N GLU A 32 -19.45 0.42 -10.24
CA GLU A 32 -18.39 1.24 -10.85
C GLU A 32 -17.08 0.48 -11.02
N HIS A 33 -16.97 -0.69 -10.36
CA HIS A 33 -15.78 -1.50 -10.35
C HIS A 33 -15.85 -2.59 -11.42
N VAL A 34 -14.70 -2.88 -12.02
CA VAL A 34 -14.48 -4.13 -12.74
C VAL A 34 -13.88 -5.12 -11.75
N TRP A 35 -14.48 -6.31 -11.71
CA TRP A 35 -14.02 -7.41 -10.87
C TRP A 35 -13.31 -8.44 -11.71
N ASP A 36 -12.08 -8.76 -11.32
CA ASP A 36 -11.30 -9.87 -11.85
C ASP A 36 -11.42 -11.10 -10.91
N PRO A 37 -11.52 -12.33 -11.44
CA PRO A 37 -11.31 -13.57 -10.68
C PRO A 37 -10.11 -13.57 -9.70
N GLU A 38 -9.05 -12.81 -9.99
CA GLU A 38 -7.84 -12.64 -9.15
C GLU A 38 -8.01 -11.59 -8.03
N MET A 39 -9.25 -11.20 -7.72
CA MET A 39 -9.61 -10.14 -6.76
C MET A 39 -9.03 -8.77 -7.10
N GLN A 40 -8.61 -8.57 -8.34
CA GLN A 40 -8.16 -7.25 -8.81
C GLN A 40 -9.39 -6.37 -9.01
N MET A 41 -9.38 -5.20 -8.34
CA MET A 41 -10.44 -4.21 -8.45
C MET A 41 -9.92 -2.93 -9.09
N TRP A 42 -10.53 -2.50 -10.18
CA TRP A 42 -10.28 -1.19 -10.78
C TRP A 42 -11.58 -0.48 -11.13
N ILE A 43 -11.51 0.85 -11.25
CA ILE A 43 -12.64 1.68 -11.68
C ILE A 43 -12.76 1.59 -13.20
N LYS A 44 -13.99 1.48 -13.70
CA LYS A 44 -14.27 1.48 -15.14
C LYS A 44 -13.71 2.71 -15.85
N ASP A 45 -13.04 2.50 -16.98
CA ASP A 45 -12.36 3.53 -17.76
C ASP A 45 -13.25 4.72 -18.12
N GLU A 46 -14.51 4.47 -18.49
CA GLU A 46 -15.47 5.50 -18.86
C GLU A 46 -15.78 6.45 -17.68
N LEU A 47 -15.80 5.92 -16.45
CA LEU A 47 -16.03 6.72 -15.25
C LEU A 47 -14.81 7.58 -14.92
N VAL A 48 -13.60 6.99 -15.04
CA VAL A 48 -12.33 7.72 -14.89
C VAL A 48 -12.25 8.88 -15.90
N LYS A 49 -12.50 8.59 -17.18
CA LYS A 49 -12.49 9.60 -18.27
C LYS A 49 -13.56 10.68 -18.07
N GLY A 50 -14.78 10.29 -17.68
CA GLY A 50 -15.86 11.23 -17.42
C GLY A 50 -15.57 12.15 -16.23
N ARG A 51 -15.04 11.59 -15.14
CA ARG A 51 -14.66 12.36 -13.95
C ARG A 51 -13.55 13.36 -14.26
N ALA A 52 -12.54 12.97 -15.04
CA ALA A 52 -11.40 13.81 -15.39
C ALA A 52 -11.81 15.13 -16.07
N GLN A 53 -12.95 15.15 -16.78
CA GLN A 53 -13.46 16.34 -17.44
C GLN A 53 -13.94 17.43 -16.48
N THR A 54 -14.32 17.07 -15.24
CA THR A 54 -14.89 18.01 -14.27
C THR A 54 -14.03 18.14 -13.00
N ARG A 55 -13.36 17.06 -12.60
CA ARG A 55 -12.54 16.96 -11.39
C ARG A 55 -11.34 16.04 -11.67
N PRO A 56 -10.28 16.56 -12.31
CA PRO A 56 -9.09 15.77 -12.64
C PRO A 56 -8.37 15.26 -11.39
N PRO A 57 -7.53 14.22 -11.53
CA PRO A 57 -6.68 13.77 -10.45
C PRO A 57 -5.57 14.76 -10.11
N LEU A 58 -4.93 14.55 -8.96
CA LEU A 58 -3.69 15.20 -8.57
C LEU A 58 -2.79 14.23 -7.83
N GLN A 59 -1.48 14.44 -7.86
CA GLN A 59 -0.53 13.68 -7.03
C GLN A 59 -0.31 14.39 -5.70
N VAL A 60 -0.30 13.62 -4.61
CA VAL A 60 -0.14 14.16 -3.25
C VAL A 60 1.34 14.40 -2.97
N GLU A 61 1.76 15.65 -3.08
CA GLU A 61 3.08 16.09 -2.62
C GLU A 61 3.11 16.20 -1.10
N CYS A 62 4.15 15.66 -0.48
CA CYS A 62 4.28 15.63 0.96
C CYS A 62 5.76 15.47 1.34
N LYS A 63 6.21 16.16 2.39
CA LYS A 63 7.58 16.02 2.89
C LYS A 63 7.70 14.86 3.87
N ALA A 64 8.89 14.28 3.96
CA ALA A 64 9.19 13.26 4.96
C ALA A 64 8.81 13.74 6.38
N GLY A 65 8.18 12.86 7.15
CA GLY A 65 7.56 13.17 8.45
C GLY A 65 6.12 13.68 8.35
N GLY A 66 5.63 13.96 7.14
CA GLY A 66 4.23 14.30 6.90
C GLY A 66 3.30 13.09 6.98
N VAL A 67 2.01 13.39 7.13
CA VAL A 67 0.93 12.40 7.05
C VAL A 67 -0.23 12.98 6.24
N TYR A 68 -0.80 12.18 5.34
CA TYR A 68 -2.07 12.52 4.70
C TYR A 68 -3.10 11.44 4.91
N LEU A 69 -4.32 11.88 5.20
CA LEU A 69 -5.46 11.02 5.47
C LEU A 69 -6.34 10.94 4.23
N ARG A 70 -6.80 9.74 3.89
CA ARG A 70 -7.81 9.55 2.83
C ARG A 70 -8.89 8.58 3.28
N ASP A 71 -10.11 8.81 2.81
CA ASP A 71 -11.14 7.78 2.83
C ASP A 71 -10.65 6.58 2.02
N MET A 72 -10.88 5.36 2.50
CA MET A 72 -10.46 4.15 1.80
C MET A 72 -11.12 3.98 0.42
N ARG A 73 -12.31 4.57 0.23
CA ARG A 73 -13.06 4.57 -1.04
C ARG A 73 -12.56 5.62 -2.04
N LEU A 74 -11.67 6.51 -1.63
CA LEU A 74 -11.10 7.51 -2.53
C LEU A 74 -10.30 6.79 -3.62
N TRP A 75 -10.69 6.95 -4.87
CA TRP A 75 -9.93 6.43 -6.01
C TRP A 75 -8.51 7.02 -5.98
N HIS A 76 -7.52 6.15 -6.17
CA HIS A 76 -6.11 6.50 -6.10
C HIS A 76 -5.28 5.52 -6.92
N ALA A 77 -4.06 5.93 -7.27
CA ALA A 77 -3.09 5.08 -7.97
C ALA A 77 -1.67 5.38 -7.48
N GLY A 78 -0.85 4.35 -7.34
CA GLY A 78 0.60 4.50 -7.30
C GLY A 78 1.11 4.93 -8.68
N MET A 79 1.87 6.02 -8.73
CA MET A 79 2.43 6.54 -9.97
C MET A 79 3.87 6.03 -10.16
N PRO A 80 4.36 5.92 -11.41
CA PRO A 80 5.72 5.48 -11.67
C PRO A 80 6.75 6.36 -10.94
N ASN A 81 7.62 5.72 -10.16
CA ASN A 81 8.80 6.38 -9.60
C ASN A 81 9.90 6.41 -10.67
N LYS A 82 10.29 7.60 -11.10
CA LYS A 82 11.33 7.81 -12.12
C LYS A 82 12.69 8.21 -11.53
N SER A 83 12.76 8.29 -10.20
CA SER A 83 14.01 8.56 -9.49
C SER A 83 14.79 7.27 -9.24
N ASP A 84 16.07 7.43 -8.88
CA ASP A 84 16.94 6.31 -8.51
C ASP A 84 16.80 5.91 -7.02
N GLU A 85 15.87 6.54 -6.29
CA GLU A 85 15.68 6.35 -4.85
C GLU A 85 14.31 5.71 -4.55
N ASP A 86 14.25 4.88 -3.51
CA ASP A 86 12.99 4.31 -3.05
C ASP A 86 12.06 5.37 -2.44
N ARG A 87 10.77 5.32 -2.78
CA ARG A 87 9.73 6.20 -2.22
C ARG A 87 8.96 5.48 -1.11
N ILE A 88 9.34 5.72 0.14
CA ILE A 88 8.94 4.91 1.30
C ILE A 88 7.70 5.50 1.99
N MET A 89 6.72 4.64 2.27
CA MET A 89 5.47 4.99 2.95
C MET A 89 5.08 3.91 3.94
N LEU A 90 4.52 4.33 5.08
CA LEU A 90 3.80 3.43 5.98
C LEU A 90 2.30 3.75 5.91
N ALA A 91 1.48 2.76 5.58
CA ALA A 91 0.04 2.89 5.53
C ALA A 91 -0.60 2.27 6.78
N CYS A 92 -1.41 3.05 7.50
CA CYS A 92 -2.18 2.60 8.65
C CYS A 92 -3.68 2.75 8.37
N GLY A 93 -4.43 1.65 8.42
CA GLY A 93 -5.88 1.66 8.26
C GLY A 93 -6.60 1.85 9.59
N TYR A 94 -7.57 2.75 9.63
CA TYR A 94 -8.44 3.02 10.77
C TYR A 94 -9.90 2.71 10.40
N THR A 95 -10.51 1.79 11.14
CA THR A 95 -11.92 1.45 11.01
C THR A 95 -12.68 1.86 12.25
N ALA A 96 -13.95 2.24 12.10
CA ALA A 96 -14.83 2.38 13.26
C ALA A 96 -15.04 1.01 13.90
N ARG A 97 -15.11 0.95 15.24
CA ARG A 97 -15.23 -0.30 16.00
C ARG A 97 -16.40 -1.18 15.56
N TRP A 98 -17.53 -0.56 15.21
CA TRP A 98 -18.73 -1.25 14.74
C TRP A 98 -18.61 -1.82 13.32
N TYR A 99 -17.59 -1.43 12.55
CA TYR A 99 -17.36 -1.96 11.19
C TYR A 99 -16.87 -3.42 11.23
N ASN A 100 -16.44 -3.91 12.41
CA ASN A 100 -16.06 -5.30 12.65
C ASN A 100 -15.06 -5.86 11.61
N CYS A 101 -14.01 -5.09 11.33
CA CYS A 101 -12.94 -5.54 10.44
C CYS A 101 -12.27 -6.78 11.02
N VAL A 102 -12.15 -7.85 10.22
CA VAL A 102 -11.54 -9.12 10.65
C VAL A 102 -10.03 -9.13 10.54
N GLY A 103 -9.44 -8.17 9.81
CA GLY A 103 -8.00 -8.08 9.62
C GLY A 103 -7.30 -7.68 10.91
N ARG A 104 -6.48 -8.58 11.45
CA ARG A 104 -5.62 -8.36 12.63
C ARG A 104 -4.16 -8.51 12.23
N VAL A 105 -3.28 -7.70 12.81
CA VAL A 105 -1.84 -7.83 12.61
C VAL A 105 -1.25 -8.84 13.61
N THR A 106 -0.36 -9.71 13.17
CA THR A 106 0.34 -10.63 14.06
C THR A 106 1.59 -9.94 14.61
N LEU A 107 1.73 -9.87 15.93
CA LEU A 107 2.85 -9.23 16.62
C LEU A 107 3.49 -10.21 17.63
N PRO A 108 4.80 -10.09 17.92
CA PRO A 108 5.41 -10.92 18.96
C PRO A 108 4.93 -10.51 20.36
N LYS A 109 4.79 -11.45 21.29
CA LYS A 109 4.56 -11.13 22.71
C LYS A 109 5.72 -10.32 23.29
N GLY A 110 5.41 -9.43 24.23
CA GLY A 110 6.36 -8.56 24.91
C GLY A 110 6.48 -7.15 24.30
N VAL A 111 5.93 -6.91 23.11
CA VAL A 111 5.90 -5.58 22.48
C VAL A 111 4.58 -4.84 22.65
N GLU A 112 3.63 -5.37 23.42
CA GLU A 112 2.29 -4.80 23.65
C GLU A 112 2.39 -3.31 24.05
N HIS A 113 3.34 -2.99 24.92
CA HIS A 113 3.62 -1.64 25.42
C HIS A 113 3.96 -0.61 24.33
N LEU A 114 4.41 -1.04 23.14
CA LEU A 114 4.67 -0.15 22.00
C LEU A 114 3.39 0.24 21.24
N TYR A 115 2.31 -0.50 21.47
CA TYR A 115 1.02 -0.36 20.79
C TYR A 115 -0.10 0.08 21.74
N GLU A 116 0.23 0.31 23.01
CA GLU A 116 -0.66 0.98 23.95
C GLU A 116 -0.93 2.41 23.47
N SER A 117 -2.22 2.74 23.37
CA SER A 117 -2.70 4.04 22.92
C SER A 117 -3.77 4.54 23.89
N THR A 118 -4.62 5.45 23.44
CA THR A 118 -5.75 5.95 24.22
C THR A 118 -6.96 4.99 24.14
N PRO A 119 -7.95 5.09 25.06
CA PRO A 119 -9.16 4.27 25.00
C PRO A 119 -9.96 4.40 23.69
N GLU A 120 -9.74 5.48 22.93
CA GLU A 120 -10.39 5.75 21.64
C GLU A 120 -9.76 5.00 20.46
N VAL A 121 -8.52 4.52 20.58
CA VAL A 121 -7.78 3.86 19.50
C VAL A 121 -7.27 2.51 19.95
N GLU A 122 -7.85 1.45 19.39
CA GLU A 122 -7.37 0.08 19.59
C GLU A 122 -6.48 -0.37 18.43
N VAL A 123 -5.40 -1.10 18.75
CA VAL A 123 -4.63 -1.82 17.74
C VAL A 123 -5.21 -3.23 17.61
N MET A 124 -5.72 -3.55 16.42
CA MET A 124 -6.25 -4.87 16.12
C MET A 124 -5.10 -5.85 15.87
N ALA A 125 -4.59 -6.46 16.93
CA ALA A 125 -3.44 -7.37 16.87
C ALA A 125 -3.64 -8.69 17.61
N ASP A 126 -2.99 -9.74 17.13
CA ASP A 126 -2.82 -11.02 17.82
C ASP A 126 -1.37 -11.15 18.27
N PHE A 127 -1.16 -11.23 19.59
CA PHE A 127 0.17 -11.36 20.18
C PHE A 127 0.55 -12.83 20.36
N VAL A 128 1.55 -13.28 19.59
CA VAL A 128 1.99 -14.67 19.53
C VAL A 128 3.41 -14.84 20.07
N PRO A 129 3.82 -16.03 20.52
CA PRO A 129 5.22 -16.32 20.84
C PRO A 129 6.18 -15.87 19.71
N LEU A 130 7.41 -15.50 20.07
CA LEU A 130 8.36 -14.94 19.11
C LEU A 130 8.63 -15.92 17.96
N GLU A 131 8.78 -17.20 18.25
CA GLU A 131 8.96 -18.27 17.28
C GLU A 131 7.84 -18.33 16.23
N ASP A 132 6.59 -18.14 16.64
CA ASP A 132 5.42 -18.16 15.76
C ASP A 132 5.38 -16.91 14.89
N PHE A 133 5.64 -15.73 15.48
CA PHE A 133 5.76 -14.49 14.72
C PHE A 133 6.88 -14.60 13.69
N LEU A 134 8.04 -15.12 14.07
CA LEU A 134 9.18 -15.28 13.18
C LEU A 134 8.86 -16.22 11.99
N ALA A 135 7.97 -17.20 12.17
CA ALA A 135 7.54 -18.12 11.11
C ALA A 135 6.59 -17.47 10.09
N VAL A 136 5.77 -16.50 10.51
CA VAL A 136 4.74 -15.88 9.64
C VAL A 136 5.11 -14.47 9.15
N ARG A 137 6.13 -13.83 9.74
CA ARG A 137 6.50 -12.46 9.38
C ARG A 137 6.88 -12.37 7.90
N HIS A 138 6.48 -11.27 7.27
CA HIS A 138 6.97 -10.94 5.94
C HIS A 138 8.50 -10.82 5.97
N LYS A 139 9.16 -11.59 5.11
CA LYS A 139 10.58 -11.46 4.85
C LYS A 139 10.72 -10.52 3.66
N ILE A 140 11.38 -9.39 3.87
CA ILE A 140 11.81 -8.56 2.74
C ILE A 140 12.95 -9.34 2.09
N ASP A 141 12.72 -9.90 0.92
CA ASP A 141 13.80 -10.45 0.09
C ASP A 141 14.04 -9.55 -1.12
N ARG A 142 15.25 -9.64 -1.69
CA ARG A 142 15.63 -8.86 -2.87
C ARG A 142 15.03 -9.41 -4.18
N LEU A 143 14.33 -10.55 -4.13
CA LEU A 143 13.77 -11.22 -5.31
C LEU A 143 12.39 -10.65 -5.67
N TYR A 144 11.57 -10.35 -4.66
CA TYR A 144 10.24 -9.75 -4.83
C TYR A 144 10.27 -8.22 -4.80
N ASN A 145 11.25 -7.63 -4.12
CA ASN A 145 11.37 -6.20 -3.94
C ASN A 145 12.65 -5.69 -4.61
N ARG A 146 12.52 -5.02 -5.76
CA ARG A 146 13.60 -4.22 -6.39
C ARG A 146 13.84 -2.94 -5.57
N THR A 147 14.02 -3.05 -4.27
CA THR A 147 14.21 -1.92 -3.36
C THR A 147 15.70 -1.70 -3.12
N GLY A 148 16.13 -0.44 -3.16
CA GLY A 148 17.44 0.02 -2.67
C GLY A 148 17.53 0.10 -1.14
N LEU A 149 16.42 -0.09 -0.42
CA LEU A 149 16.33 -0.10 1.05
C LEU A 149 17.43 -0.94 1.72
N ASP A 150 18.35 -0.24 2.41
CA ASP A 150 19.32 -0.85 3.31
C ASP A 150 18.69 -1.07 4.69
N VAL A 151 18.31 -2.33 4.96
CA VAL A 151 17.70 -2.71 6.24
C VAL A 151 18.82 -3.05 7.23
N PRO A 152 18.92 -2.37 8.39
CA PRO A 152 19.92 -2.68 9.40
C PRO A 152 19.90 -4.16 9.79
N GLY A 153 21.06 -4.82 9.71
CA GLY A 153 21.20 -6.26 9.93
C GLY A 153 21.45 -7.07 8.65
N GLY A 154 21.32 -6.46 7.47
CA GLY A 154 21.64 -7.06 6.18
C GLY A 154 20.63 -8.14 5.77
N LEU A 155 20.09 -8.05 4.56
CA LEU A 155 19.42 -9.19 3.96
C LEU A 155 20.52 -10.18 3.56
N ALA A 156 20.67 -11.27 4.31
CA ALA A 156 21.58 -12.34 3.91
C ALA A 156 21.24 -12.76 2.48
N ALA A 157 22.24 -12.70 1.58
CA ALA A 157 22.08 -13.21 0.23
C ALA A 157 21.88 -14.72 0.32
N GLU A 158 20.64 -15.20 0.28
CA GLU A 158 20.40 -16.62 0.07
C GLU A 158 20.96 -16.97 -1.33
N SER A 159 21.94 -17.88 -1.34
CA SER A 159 22.62 -18.31 -2.55
C SER A 159 21.61 -18.93 -3.52
N LYS A 160 21.59 -18.45 -4.77
CA LYS A 160 20.83 -19.06 -5.86
C LYS A 160 21.17 -20.54 -6.01
N SER A 161 20.27 -21.42 -5.58
CA SER A 161 20.21 -22.80 -6.07
C SER A 161 18.77 -23.12 -6.47
N GLY A 162 18.33 -22.52 -7.57
CA GLY A 162 17.03 -22.79 -8.18
C GLY A 162 16.98 -22.09 -9.53
N SER A 163 17.15 -22.85 -10.61
CA SER A 163 16.89 -22.39 -11.96
C SER A 163 15.40 -22.08 -12.08
N ASP A 164 15.06 -20.83 -12.41
CA ASP A 164 13.70 -20.42 -12.79
C ASP A 164 13.24 -21.23 -14.02
N PRO A 165 12.16 -22.03 -13.92
CA PRO A 165 11.68 -22.83 -15.04
C PRO A 165 10.76 -22.05 -16.00
N ASN A 166 10.41 -20.79 -15.74
CA ASN A 166 9.44 -20.04 -16.55
C ASN A 166 9.98 -18.66 -16.95
N GLY A 167 11.00 -18.64 -17.81
CA GLY A 167 11.55 -17.44 -18.45
C GLY A 167 10.60 -16.78 -19.46
N GLN A 168 9.49 -16.22 -18.99
CA GLN A 168 8.66 -15.28 -19.76
C GLN A 168 8.25 -14.09 -18.88
N HIS A 169 9.01 -13.00 -19.01
CA HIS A 169 8.61 -11.68 -18.50
C HIS A 169 7.62 -11.04 -19.49
N PRO A 170 6.45 -10.53 -19.06
CA PRO A 170 5.63 -9.68 -19.91
C PRO A 170 6.33 -8.34 -20.15
N SER A 171 6.28 -7.89 -21.40
CA SER A 171 6.81 -6.61 -21.87
C SER A 171 6.16 -5.43 -21.17
N SER A 172 6.95 -4.38 -20.94
CA SER A 172 6.51 -3.08 -20.42
C SER A 172 5.62 -2.37 -21.43
N ASP A 173 4.30 -2.55 -21.34
CA ASP A 173 3.36 -1.67 -22.03
C ASP A 173 3.14 -0.40 -21.21
N SER A 174 3.36 0.73 -21.87
CA SER A 174 3.37 2.09 -21.36
C SER A 174 1.98 2.68 -21.04
N ASN A 175 1.04 1.88 -20.56
CA ASN A 175 -0.25 2.38 -20.10
C ASN A 175 -0.21 2.53 -18.58
N GLY A 176 -0.36 3.77 -18.11
CA GLY A 176 -0.56 4.11 -16.71
C GLY A 176 -1.77 3.34 -16.16
N LEU A 177 -1.50 2.18 -15.60
CA LEU A 177 -2.48 1.36 -14.92
C LEU A 177 -2.62 1.91 -13.50
N VAL A 178 -3.80 2.45 -13.22
CA VAL A 178 -4.32 2.64 -11.87
C VAL A 178 -3.97 1.39 -11.07
N GLN A 179 -3.32 1.57 -9.92
CA GLN A 179 -2.73 0.48 -9.16
C GLN A 179 -3.79 -0.59 -8.86
N LYS A 180 -3.61 -1.71 -9.55
CA LYS A 180 -4.06 -3.06 -9.26
C LYS A 180 -4.04 -3.31 -7.74
N MET A 181 -5.23 -3.43 -7.14
CA MET A 181 -5.42 -3.90 -5.76
C MET A 181 -5.33 -5.40 -5.69
#